data_AF-A0A553RGS7-F1
#
_entry.id   AF-A0A553RGS7-F1
#
_cell.length_a   1.000
_cell.length_b   1.000
_cell.length_c   1.000
_cell.angle_alpha   90.00
_cell.angle_beta   90.00
_cell.angle_gamma   90.00
#
_symmetry.space_group_name_H-M   'P 1'
#
loop_
_entity.id
_entity.type
_entity.pdbx_description
1 polymer ?
#
loop_
_entity_poly.entity_id
_entity_poly.type
_entity_poly.pdbx_seq_one_letter_code
_entity_poly.pdbx_strand_id
1 'polypeptide(L)'
;MFIALQEVDSYSTHPVSMSVLLLEAFYGGSHKQLVDLLQENDNGCVSFTLPAKKWHWRARTSALYFMQAIPASNSYRTLFTSSVLNLAELIALRPDLAPLKKVLYFHENQLIYPVRKSQERDFQYGYNQILSCLVADVVAFNSSFNMESFLSSISSFVKTMPDHRPKDLEQLIRPKCCVLYFPICFHDVTRSVLASLTTAFKGSLFH
;
A
#
# COMPACT_ATOMS: atom_id res chain seq x y z
N MET A 1 -15.69 -49.21 -41.68
CA MET A 1 -15.38 -47.79 -41.96
C MET A 1 -15.01 -47.17 -40.62
N PHE A 2 -13.71 -47.09 -40.35
CA PHE A 2 -13.15 -46.49 -39.14
C PHE A 2 -13.21 -44.97 -39.28
N ILE A 3 -13.77 -44.28 -38.28
CA ILE A 3 -13.57 -42.85 -38.10
C ILE A 3 -12.92 -42.69 -36.73
N ALA A 4 -11.64 -42.33 -36.77
CA ALA A 4 -10.88 -41.87 -35.63
C ALA A 4 -11.44 -40.51 -35.18
N LEU A 5 -11.70 -40.35 -33.89
CA LEU A 5 -11.80 -39.05 -33.25
C LEU A 5 -10.78 -39.02 -32.12
N GLN A 6 -9.95 -37.98 -32.19
CA GLN A 6 -8.75 -37.73 -31.42
C GLN A 6 -9.01 -37.76 -29.90
N GLU A 7 -8.10 -38.42 -29.19
CA GLU A 7 -7.87 -38.18 -27.77
C GLU A 7 -7.49 -36.71 -27.60
N VAL A 8 -8.28 -35.97 -26.81
CA VAL A 8 -7.94 -34.62 -26.39
C VAL A 8 -7.03 -34.76 -25.18
N ASP A 9 -5.76 -34.44 -25.40
CA ASP A 9 -4.69 -34.46 -24.42
C ASP A 9 -4.97 -33.63 -23.16
N SER A 10 -4.66 -34.27 -22.03
CA SER A 10 -4.15 -33.73 -20.76
C SER A 10 -4.76 -32.44 -20.19
N TYR A 11 -5.47 -32.60 -19.08
CA TYR A 11 -5.61 -31.56 -18.05
C TYR A 11 -4.21 -31.09 -17.63
N SER A 12 -3.78 -29.92 -18.12
CA SER A 12 -2.68 -29.20 -17.50
C SER A 12 -3.17 -28.64 -16.16
N THR A 13 -2.90 -29.37 -15.07
CA THR A 13 -3.03 -28.84 -13.72
C THR A 13 -1.87 -27.90 -13.46
N HIS A 14 -1.87 -26.72 -14.10
CA HIS A 14 -1.11 -25.61 -13.56
C HIS A 14 -1.77 -25.23 -12.23
N PRO A 15 -1.05 -25.21 -11.10
CA PRO A 15 -1.61 -24.66 -9.88
C PRO A 15 -2.09 -23.25 -10.20
N VAL A 16 -3.34 -22.94 -9.85
CA VAL A 16 -3.89 -21.59 -10.00
C VAL A 16 -2.91 -20.64 -9.33
N SER A 17 -2.20 -19.84 -10.12
CA SER A 17 -1.21 -18.90 -9.60
C SER A 17 -1.95 -17.97 -8.64
N MET A 18 -1.63 -18.10 -7.36
CA MET A 18 -2.27 -17.36 -6.27
C MET A 18 -1.85 -15.90 -6.45
N SER A 19 -2.80 -15.02 -6.74
CA SER A 19 -2.46 -13.65 -7.13
C SER A 19 -2.59 -12.67 -5.98
N VAL A 20 -1.63 -11.75 -5.92
CA VAL A 20 -1.65 -10.58 -5.05
C VAL A 20 -2.27 -9.42 -5.83
N LEU A 21 -3.40 -8.91 -5.34
CA LEU A 21 -4.06 -7.74 -5.89
C LEU A 21 -3.41 -6.47 -5.32
N LEU A 22 -2.60 -5.77 -6.10
CA LEU A 22 -1.95 -4.52 -5.72
C LEU A 22 -2.81 -3.32 -6.15
N LEU A 23 -3.34 -2.57 -5.18
CA LEU A 23 -4.15 -1.38 -5.45
C LEU A 23 -3.40 -0.12 -5.01
N GLU A 24 -3.09 0.77 -5.94
CA GLU A 24 -2.42 2.04 -5.62
C GLU A 24 -3.22 3.24 -6.12
N ALA A 25 -3.83 3.97 -5.20
CA ALA A 25 -4.63 5.16 -5.49
C ALA A 25 -3.78 6.38 -5.89
N PHE A 26 -2.47 6.37 -5.62
CA PHE A 26 -1.55 7.46 -5.90
C PHE A 26 -0.21 6.95 -6.45
N TYR A 27 -0.21 6.49 -7.69
CA TYR A 27 0.94 5.87 -8.33
C TYR A 27 1.94 6.91 -8.85
N GLY A 28 2.89 7.28 -8.00
CA GLY A 28 4.01 8.18 -8.27
C GLY A 28 4.97 8.26 -7.09
N GLY A 29 6.16 8.84 -7.29
CA GLY A 29 7.17 8.94 -6.22
C GLY A 29 7.48 7.59 -5.56
N SER A 30 7.52 7.58 -4.22
CA SER A 30 7.79 6.39 -3.41
C SER A 30 6.70 5.30 -3.53
N HIS A 31 5.44 5.67 -3.79
CA HIS A 31 4.36 4.71 -4.02
C HIS A 31 4.60 3.87 -5.27
N LYS A 32 4.94 4.53 -6.38
CA LYS A 32 5.28 3.85 -7.64
C LYS A 32 6.46 2.90 -7.44
N GLN A 33 7.52 3.37 -6.79
CA GLN A 33 8.72 2.56 -6.52
C GLN A 33 8.39 1.28 -5.73
N LEU A 34 7.54 1.37 -4.71
CA LEU A 34 7.14 0.20 -3.93
C LEU A 34 6.31 -0.78 -4.75
N VAL A 35 5.32 -0.28 -5.50
CA VAL A 35 4.47 -1.14 -6.36
C VAL A 35 5.31 -1.85 -7.41
N ASP A 36 6.19 -1.12 -8.10
CA ASP A 36 7.07 -1.69 -9.13
C ASP A 36 7.96 -2.79 -8.53
N LEU A 37 8.58 -2.53 -7.38
CA LEU A 37 9.41 -3.51 -6.70
C LEU A 37 8.62 -4.77 -6.34
N LEU A 38 7.40 -4.64 -5.82
CA LEU A 38 6.57 -5.79 -5.47
C LEU A 38 6.23 -6.62 -6.71
N GLN A 39 5.93 -5.97 -7.84
CA GLN A 39 5.66 -6.65 -9.11
C GLN A 39 6.90 -7.35 -9.68
N GLU A 40 8.08 -6.74 -9.54
CA GLU A 40 9.34 -7.33 -9.99
C GLU A 40 9.73 -8.58 -9.16
N ASN A 41 9.38 -8.60 -7.88
CA ASN A 41 9.74 -9.70 -6.97
C ASN A 41 8.69 -10.83 -6.94
N ASP A 42 7.47 -10.60 -7.44
CA ASP A 42 6.40 -11.60 -7.45
C ASP A 42 5.57 -11.54 -8.76
N ASN A 43 5.81 -12.53 -9.62
CA ASN A 43 5.12 -12.72 -10.90
C ASN A 43 3.61 -13.01 -10.76
N GLY A 44 3.11 -13.25 -9.55
CA GLY A 44 1.68 -13.41 -9.23
C GLY A 44 0.95 -12.09 -8.97
N CYS A 45 1.65 -10.95 -8.97
CA CYS A 45 1.02 -9.65 -8.71
C CYS A 45 0.20 -9.12 -9.89
N VAL A 46 -1.03 -8.67 -9.62
CA VAL A 46 -1.85 -7.91 -10.57
C VAL A 46 -2.12 -6.53 -9.96
N SER A 47 -1.72 -5.48 -10.66
CA SER A 47 -1.83 -4.10 -10.16
C SER A 47 -2.93 -3.30 -10.84
N PHE A 48 -3.70 -2.56 -10.04
CA PHE A 48 -4.58 -1.49 -10.52
C PHE A 48 -4.17 -0.18 -9.87
N THR A 49 -3.87 0.82 -10.69
CA THR A 49 -3.24 2.05 -10.22
C THR A 49 -3.94 3.30 -10.75
N LEU A 50 -3.84 4.39 -10.00
CA LEU A 50 -4.33 5.71 -10.37
C LEU A 50 -3.18 6.71 -10.42
N PRO A 51 -3.12 7.61 -11.42
CA PRO A 51 -2.06 8.61 -11.52
C PRO A 51 -1.91 9.46 -10.26
N ALA A 52 -0.66 9.73 -9.85
CA ALA A 52 -0.26 10.60 -8.74
C ALA A 52 -0.56 12.10 -8.99
N LYS A 53 -1.83 12.41 -9.18
CA LYS A 53 -2.36 13.77 -9.33
C LYS A 53 -3.53 13.93 -8.38
N LYS A 54 -3.68 15.13 -7.81
CA LYS A 54 -4.82 15.50 -6.97
C LYS A 54 -5.06 14.48 -5.84
N TRP A 55 -4.06 14.22 -4.99
CA TRP A 55 -4.11 13.19 -3.95
C TRP A 55 -5.36 13.28 -3.05
N HIS A 56 -5.79 14.51 -2.74
CA HIS A 56 -7.01 14.80 -1.99
C HIS A 56 -8.26 14.14 -2.58
N TRP A 57 -8.34 14.04 -3.91
CA TRP A 57 -9.41 13.34 -4.62
C TRP A 57 -9.19 11.83 -4.63
N ARG A 58 -7.93 11.38 -4.79
CA ARG A 58 -7.59 9.95 -4.68
C ARG A 58 -8.01 9.36 -3.34
N ALA A 59 -7.75 10.06 -2.25
CA ALA A 59 -8.13 9.61 -0.92
C ALA A 59 -9.64 9.54 -0.65
N ARG A 60 -10.46 10.23 -1.46
CA ARG A 60 -11.93 10.27 -1.33
C ARG A 60 -12.65 9.34 -2.29
N THR A 61 -12.14 9.16 -3.49
CA THR A 61 -12.93 8.58 -4.59
C THR A 61 -12.31 7.34 -5.21
N SER A 62 -11.11 6.92 -4.77
CA SER A 62 -10.43 5.76 -5.35
C SER A 62 -11.18 4.46 -5.11
N ALA A 63 -11.79 4.27 -3.94
CA ALA A 63 -12.62 3.08 -3.65
C ALA A 63 -13.79 2.96 -4.64
N LEU A 64 -14.49 4.07 -4.92
CA LEU A 64 -15.59 4.10 -5.89
C LEU A 64 -15.12 3.75 -7.32
N TYR A 65 -13.94 4.20 -7.72
CA TYR A 65 -13.37 3.82 -9.01
C TYR A 65 -12.99 2.33 -9.04
N PHE A 66 -12.25 1.87 -8.03
CA PHE A 66 -11.73 0.51 -7.98
C PHE A 66 -12.81 -0.55 -7.86
N MET A 67 -13.96 -0.25 -7.22
CA MET A 67 -15.06 -1.20 -7.15
C MET A 67 -15.56 -1.63 -8.54
N GLN A 68 -15.43 -0.77 -9.56
CA GLN A 68 -15.80 -1.05 -10.95
C GLN A 68 -14.61 -1.55 -11.79
N ALA A 69 -13.41 -1.00 -11.55
CA ALA A 69 -12.24 -1.27 -12.38
C ALA A 69 -11.61 -2.66 -12.14
N ILE A 70 -11.74 -3.19 -10.91
CA ILE A 70 -11.15 -4.49 -10.56
C ILE A 70 -12.10 -5.61 -11.01
N PRO A 71 -11.69 -6.53 -11.89
CA PRO A 71 -12.52 -7.67 -12.28
C PRO A 71 -12.75 -8.60 -11.09
N ALA A 72 -13.90 -9.30 -11.07
CA ALA A 72 -14.09 -10.38 -10.12
C ALA A 72 -13.14 -11.54 -10.47
N SER A 73 -12.48 -12.10 -9.46
CA SER A 73 -11.60 -13.26 -9.66
C SER A 73 -11.51 -14.11 -8.40
N ASN A 74 -11.63 -15.43 -8.58
CA ASN A 74 -11.41 -16.41 -7.53
C ASN A 74 -9.93 -16.75 -7.32
N SER A 75 -9.00 -16.11 -8.05
CA SER A 75 -7.56 -16.30 -7.89
C SER A 75 -6.91 -15.32 -6.90
N TYR A 76 -7.59 -14.24 -6.54
CA TYR A 76 -7.09 -13.28 -5.56
C TYR A 76 -7.04 -13.92 -4.17
N ARG A 77 -5.96 -13.68 -3.45
CA ARG A 77 -5.78 -14.18 -2.07
C ARG A 77 -5.36 -13.10 -1.10
N THR A 78 -4.57 -12.15 -1.59
CA THR A 78 -4.07 -11.01 -0.82
C THR A 78 -4.45 -9.73 -1.56
N LEU A 79 -4.96 -8.75 -0.83
CA LEU A 79 -5.14 -7.38 -1.29
C LEU A 79 -4.10 -6.52 -0.59
N PHE A 80 -3.21 -5.91 -1.35
CA PHE A 80 -2.24 -4.93 -0.85
C PHE A 80 -2.64 -3.54 -1.33
N THR A 81 -2.62 -2.55 -0.45
CA THR A 81 -2.87 -1.16 -0.83
C THR A 81 -2.16 -0.16 0.06
N SER A 82 -1.94 1.05 -0.45
CA SER A 82 -1.43 2.15 0.35
C SER A 82 -2.52 2.78 1.22
N SER A 83 -2.12 3.47 2.29
CA SER A 83 -3.02 4.20 3.20
C SER A 83 -3.73 5.41 2.55
N VAL A 84 -3.52 5.66 1.26
CA VAL A 84 -4.29 6.64 0.48
C VAL A 84 -5.68 6.08 0.13
N LEU A 85 -5.80 4.79 -0.15
CA LEU A 85 -7.10 4.17 -0.43
C LEU A 85 -7.92 4.04 0.85
N ASN A 86 -9.19 4.47 0.82
CA ASN A 86 -10.14 4.09 1.85
C ASN A 86 -10.52 2.61 1.64
N LEU A 87 -9.79 1.71 2.31
CA LEU A 87 -9.96 0.28 2.21
C LEU A 87 -11.32 -0.16 2.76
N ALA A 88 -11.82 0.50 3.82
CA ALA A 88 -13.11 0.16 4.41
C ALA A 88 -14.26 0.36 3.41
N GLU A 89 -14.25 1.47 2.68
CA GLU A 89 -15.23 1.72 1.60
C GLU A 89 -15.14 0.68 0.50
N LEU A 90 -13.93 0.34 0.03
CA LEU A 90 -13.76 -0.64 -1.03
C LEU A 90 -14.30 -2.01 -0.60
N ILE A 91 -13.95 -2.48 0.59
CA ILE A 91 -14.41 -3.79 1.10
C ILE A 91 -15.94 -3.81 1.28
N ALA A 92 -16.54 -2.71 1.74
CA ALA A 92 -18.00 -2.61 1.84
C ALA A 92 -18.69 -2.67 0.47
N LEU A 93 -18.10 -2.08 -0.57
CA LEU A 93 -18.62 -2.09 -1.94
C LEU A 93 -18.30 -3.38 -2.70
N ARG A 94 -17.31 -4.16 -2.25
CA ARG A 94 -16.84 -5.40 -2.87
C ARG A 94 -16.76 -6.55 -1.87
N PRO A 95 -17.91 -7.16 -1.51
CA PRO A 95 -17.95 -8.28 -0.57
C PRO A 95 -17.10 -9.48 -1.00
N ASP A 96 -16.84 -9.64 -2.30
CA ASP A 96 -15.95 -10.67 -2.84
C ASP A 96 -14.47 -10.46 -2.48
N LEU A 97 -14.07 -9.22 -2.17
CA LEU A 97 -12.71 -8.89 -1.71
C LEU A 97 -12.56 -8.99 -0.18
N ALA A 98 -13.66 -9.03 0.57
CA ALA A 98 -13.65 -9.09 2.03
C ALA A 98 -12.89 -10.31 2.62
N PRO A 99 -12.97 -11.52 2.03
CA PRO A 99 -12.25 -12.70 2.53
C PRO A 99 -10.74 -12.69 2.27
N LEU A 100 -10.25 -11.78 1.41
CA LEU A 100 -8.83 -11.69 1.11
C LEU A 100 -8.03 -11.29 2.35
N LYS A 101 -6.76 -11.68 2.42
CA LYS A 101 -5.83 -11.09 3.39
C LYS A 101 -5.56 -9.64 2.97
N LYS A 102 -5.92 -8.65 3.78
CA LYS A 102 -5.70 -7.23 3.48
C LYS A 102 -4.44 -6.70 4.17
N VAL A 103 -3.51 -6.21 3.37
CA VAL A 103 -2.29 -5.54 3.81
C VAL A 103 -2.39 -4.08 3.44
N LEU A 104 -2.28 -3.21 4.45
CA LEU A 104 -2.31 -1.77 4.29
C LEU A 104 -0.93 -1.19 4.57
N TYR A 105 -0.37 -0.42 3.64
CA TYR A 105 0.98 0.15 3.76
C TYR A 105 0.94 1.68 3.90
N PHE A 106 1.60 2.21 4.93
CA PHE A 106 1.68 3.64 5.21
C PHE A 106 2.97 4.26 4.66
N HIS A 107 2.81 5.11 3.64
CA HIS A 107 3.85 6.05 3.19
C HIS A 107 3.86 7.30 4.08
N GLU A 108 2.68 7.90 4.28
CA GLU A 108 2.49 9.07 5.13
C GLU A 108 1.34 8.90 6.14
N ASN A 109 1.43 9.65 7.23
CA ASN A 109 0.44 9.71 8.30
C ASN A 109 -0.31 11.06 8.26
N GLN A 110 -1.63 10.99 8.07
CA GLN A 110 -2.50 12.16 7.95
C GLN A 110 -3.00 12.70 9.31
N LEU A 111 -2.75 12.00 10.41
CA LEU A 111 -3.13 12.45 11.77
C LEU A 111 -2.21 13.57 12.30
N ILE A 112 -0.97 13.63 11.82
CA ILE A 112 0.06 14.58 12.28
C ILE A 112 0.44 15.61 11.23
N TYR A 113 -0.27 15.64 10.09
CA TYR A 113 0.12 16.49 8.99
C TYR A 113 -0.02 17.98 9.39
N PRO A 114 1.03 18.80 9.26
CA PRO A 114 1.01 20.16 9.75
C PRO A 114 0.12 21.03 8.85
N VAL A 115 -1.10 21.33 9.31
CA VAL A 115 -1.98 22.31 8.68
C VAL A 115 -2.01 23.59 9.50
N ARG A 116 -1.71 24.74 8.87
CA ARG A 116 -1.78 26.07 9.49
C ARG A 116 -3.19 26.42 9.98
N LYS A 117 -4.22 25.75 9.46
CA LYS A 117 -5.62 25.77 9.91
C LYS A 117 -6.22 24.38 9.67
N SER A 118 -6.61 23.68 10.74
CA SER A 118 -7.34 22.42 10.63
C SER A 118 -8.70 22.67 9.96
N GLN A 119 -8.93 22.13 8.76
CA GLN A 119 -10.22 22.20 8.07
C GLN A 119 -10.97 20.87 8.16
N GLU A 120 -12.29 20.88 8.02
CA GLU A 120 -13.12 19.65 8.00
C GLU A 120 -12.65 18.64 6.94
N ARG A 121 -12.14 19.12 5.81
CA ARG A 121 -11.60 18.27 4.74
C ARG A 121 -10.34 17.49 5.16
N ASP A 122 -9.57 18.02 6.10
CA ASP A 122 -8.35 17.40 6.60
C ASP A 122 -8.68 16.26 7.56
N PHE A 123 -9.74 16.42 8.37
CA PHE A 123 -10.26 15.37 9.23
C PHE A 123 -10.64 14.12 8.44
N GLN A 124 -11.20 14.25 7.24
CA GLN A 124 -11.57 13.07 6.46
C GLN A 124 -10.37 12.14 6.16
N TYR A 125 -9.15 12.66 6.00
CA TYR A 125 -8.00 11.84 5.64
C TYR A 125 -7.48 10.99 6.78
N GLY A 126 -7.30 11.59 7.97
CA GLY A 126 -6.97 10.83 9.18
C GLY A 126 -8.06 9.82 9.52
N TYR A 127 -9.32 10.21 9.35
CA TYR A 127 -10.48 9.33 9.56
C TYR A 127 -10.45 8.12 8.61
N ASN A 128 -10.23 8.35 7.31
CA ASN A 128 -10.12 7.27 6.32
C ASN A 128 -8.98 6.31 6.66
N GLN A 129 -7.82 6.82 7.09
CA GLN A 129 -6.69 5.98 7.50
C GLN A 129 -7.03 5.11 8.72
N ILE A 130 -7.72 5.66 9.72
CA ILE A 130 -8.19 4.89 10.89
C ILE A 130 -9.16 3.77 10.46
N LEU A 131 -10.15 4.08 9.63
CA LEU A 131 -11.10 3.06 9.14
C LEU A 131 -10.40 1.96 8.33
N SER A 132 -9.49 2.35 7.42
CA SER A 132 -8.68 1.39 6.66
C SER A 132 -7.87 0.49 7.58
N CYS A 133 -7.25 1.03 8.64
CA CYS A 133 -6.54 0.24 9.64
C CYS A 133 -7.45 -0.75 10.35
N LEU A 134 -8.68 -0.36 10.72
CA LEU A 134 -9.63 -1.24 11.41
C LEU A 134 -10.02 -2.46 10.56
N VAL A 135 -10.18 -2.27 9.25
CA VAL A 135 -10.54 -3.35 8.32
C VAL A 135 -9.33 -4.20 7.91
N ALA A 136 -8.14 -3.60 7.79
CA ALA A 136 -6.92 -4.33 7.42
C ALA A 136 -6.56 -5.45 8.41
N ASP A 137 -5.90 -6.51 7.91
CA ASP A 137 -5.35 -7.58 8.75
C ASP A 137 -3.91 -7.32 9.16
N VAL A 138 -3.15 -6.61 8.32
CA VAL A 138 -1.78 -6.16 8.58
C VAL A 138 -1.68 -4.70 8.19
N VAL A 139 -1.08 -3.89 9.07
CA VAL A 139 -0.82 -2.47 8.85
C VAL A 139 0.69 -2.25 8.90
N ALA A 140 1.32 -2.15 7.74
CA ALA A 140 2.75 -1.93 7.61
C ALA A 140 3.07 -0.43 7.55
N PHE A 141 4.07 0.01 8.30
CA PHE A 141 4.57 1.38 8.28
C PHE A 141 6.00 1.43 7.75
N ASN A 142 6.31 2.45 6.94
CA ASN A 142 7.65 2.69 6.40
C ASN A 142 8.73 2.99 7.46
N SER A 143 8.36 3.21 8.72
CA SER A 143 9.27 3.45 9.84
C SER A 143 8.57 3.29 11.19
N SER A 144 9.35 3.02 12.25
CA SER A 144 8.84 3.01 13.64
C SER A 144 8.28 4.38 14.05
N PHE A 145 8.90 5.47 13.60
CA PHE A 145 8.41 6.82 13.89
C PHE A 145 7.03 7.05 13.29
N ASN A 146 6.81 6.67 12.02
CA ASN A 146 5.51 6.81 11.38
C ASN A 146 4.43 5.98 12.11
N MET A 147 4.76 4.74 12.50
CA MET A 147 3.87 3.88 13.28
C MET A 147 3.49 4.48 14.63
N GLU A 148 4.48 4.84 15.46
CA GLU A 148 4.21 5.33 16.81
C GLU A 148 3.56 6.71 16.80
N SER A 149 3.94 7.59 15.87
CA SER A 149 3.30 8.90 15.72
C SER A 149 1.85 8.78 15.22
N PHE A 150 1.53 7.78 14.39
CA PHE A 150 0.15 7.48 14.00
C PHE A 150 -0.66 6.99 15.20
N LEU A 151 -0.20 5.92 15.85
CA LEU A 151 -0.91 5.27 16.95
C LEU A 151 -1.18 6.22 18.12
N SER A 152 -0.15 6.94 18.58
CA SER A 152 -0.28 7.90 19.69
C SER A 152 -1.17 9.11 19.38
N SER A 153 -1.36 9.44 18.09
CA SER A 153 -2.20 10.57 17.67
C SER A 153 -3.66 10.21 17.46
N ILE A 154 -4.05 8.92 17.48
CA ILE A 154 -5.45 8.52 17.26
C ILE A 154 -6.38 9.15 18.31
N SER A 155 -5.98 9.13 19.58
CA SER A 155 -6.81 9.66 20.67
C SER A 155 -7.02 11.17 20.57
N SER A 156 -5.96 11.94 20.26
CA SER A 156 -6.07 13.39 20.07
C SER A 156 -6.88 13.74 18.82
N PHE A 157 -6.70 12.98 17.75
CA PHE A 157 -7.44 13.16 16.51
C PHE A 157 -8.94 12.94 16.69
N VAL A 158 -9.35 11.84 17.34
CA VAL A 158 -10.77 11.55 17.61
C VAL A 158 -11.41 12.60 18.53
N LYS A 159 -10.64 13.24 19.43
CA LYS A 159 -11.14 14.35 20.27
C LYS A 159 -11.56 15.58 19.47
N THR A 160 -11.17 15.69 18.19
CA THR A 160 -11.65 16.77 17.32
C THR A 160 -13.09 16.55 16.83
N MET A 161 -13.64 15.33 16.96
CA MET A 161 -15.06 15.08 16.71
C MET A 161 -15.91 15.85 17.73
N PRO A 162 -17.03 16.47 17.31
CA PRO A 162 -17.87 17.26 18.21
C PRO A 162 -18.46 16.42 19.35
N ASP A 163 -18.79 15.15 19.08
CA ASP A 163 -19.57 14.26 19.95
C ASP A 163 -19.29 12.78 19.59
N HIS A 164 -19.77 11.83 20.39
CA HIS A 164 -19.78 10.37 20.15
C HIS A 164 -18.40 9.80 19.78
N ARG A 165 -17.39 10.18 20.56
CA ARG A 165 -15.99 9.85 20.32
C ARG A 165 -15.71 8.37 20.62
N PRO A 166 -15.32 7.55 19.63
CA PRO A 166 -14.89 6.18 19.88
C PRO A 166 -13.65 6.14 20.77
N LYS A 167 -13.55 5.11 21.60
CA LYS A 167 -12.42 4.87 22.50
C LYS A 167 -11.62 3.68 22.01
N ASP A 168 -10.40 3.53 22.54
CA ASP A 168 -9.63 2.29 22.46
C ASP A 168 -9.23 1.84 21.03
N LEU A 169 -9.37 2.73 20.04
CA LEU A 169 -9.02 2.44 18.64
C LEU A 169 -7.55 2.06 18.45
N GLU A 170 -6.64 2.68 19.20
CA GLU A 170 -5.21 2.32 19.17
C GLU A 170 -5.02 0.85 19.57
N GLN A 171 -5.73 0.38 20.59
CA GLN A 171 -5.59 -0.99 21.11
C GLN A 171 -6.13 -2.02 20.11
N LEU A 172 -7.11 -1.63 19.29
CA LEU A 172 -7.61 -2.46 18.18
C LEU A 172 -6.63 -2.50 16.99
N ILE A 173 -5.93 -1.40 16.73
CA ILE A 173 -5.07 -1.26 15.54
C ILE A 173 -3.65 -1.78 15.81
N ARG A 174 -3.05 -1.45 16.96
CA ARG A 174 -1.65 -1.75 17.32
C ARG A 174 -1.25 -3.22 17.13
N PRO A 175 -2.06 -4.24 17.49
CA PRO A 175 -1.68 -5.65 17.28
C PRO A 175 -1.50 -6.05 15.82
N LYS A 176 -2.03 -5.25 14.88
CA LYS A 176 -1.92 -5.47 13.43
C LYS A 176 -0.74 -4.73 12.82
N CYS A 177 -0.09 -3.86 13.59
CA CYS A 177 0.96 -2.98 13.10
C CYS A 177 2.31 -3.67 13.05
N CYS A 178 3.05 -3.43 11.98
CA CYS A 178 4.46 -3.78 11.87
C CYS A 178 5.23 -2.67 11.16
N VAL A 179 6.56 -2.69 11.30
CA VAL A 179 7.45 -1.80 10.56
C VAL A 179 8.05 -2.59 9.41
N LEU A 180 7.81 -2.10 8.20
CA LEU A 180 8.45 -2.56 6.97
C LEU A 180 9.11 -1.34 6.33
N TYR A 181 10.42 -1.19 6.53
CA TYR A 181 11.15 -0.03 6.03
C TYR A 181 11.04 0.07 4.52
N PHE A 182 11.01 1.32 4.03
CA PHE A 182 10.93 1.57 2.61
C PHE A 182 12.13 0.93 1.89
N PRO A 183 11.90 0.12 0.85
CA PRO A 183 12.97 -0.57 0.15
C PRO A 183 13.79 0.44 -0.64
N ILE A 184 15.09 0.52 -0.33
CA ILE A 184 16.04 1.34 -1.07
C ILE A 184 16.83 0.41 -1.99
N CYS A 185 16.57 0.50 -3.30
CA CYS A 185 17.39 -0.16 -4.30
C CYS A 185 18.64 0.68 -4.54
N PHE A 186 19.76 0.29 -3.92
CA PHE A 186 21.07 0.86 -4.24
C PHE A 186 21.49 0.35 -5.62
N HIS A 187 21.28 1.16 -6.67
CA HIS A 187 21.96 0.94 -7.94
C HIS A 187 23.46 1.19 -7.74
N ASP A 188 24.27 0.13 -7.68
CA ASP A 188 25.74 0.09 -7.67
C ASP A 188 26.46 1.41 -7.34
N VAL A 189 26.27 1.91 -6.12
CA VAL A 189 27.04 3.04 -5.56
C VAL A 189 28.53 2.67 -5.44
N THR A 190 28.84 1.38 -5.51
CA THR A 190 30.21 0.84 -5.50
C THR A 190 31.05 1.31 -6.69
N ARG A 191 30.52 1.49 -7.90
CA ARG A 191 31.38 1.88 -9.04
C ARG A 191 31.74 3.36 -9.07
N SER A 192 30.81 4.27 -8.75
CA SER A 192 31.10 5.72 -8.82
C SER A 192 31.85 6.21 -7.58
N VAL A 193 31.50 5.73 -6.39
CA VAL A 193 32.14 6.19 -5.13
C VAL A 193 33.56 5.64 -4.99
N LEU A 194 33.80 4.37 -5.38
CA LEU A 194 35.18 3.85 -5.42
C LEU A 194 36.02 4.59 -6.48
N ALA A 195 35.47 4.92 -7.65
CA ALA A 195 36.19 5.69 -8.67
C ALA A 195 36.54 7.12 -8.19
N SER A 196 35.62 7.80 -7.49
CA SER A 196 35.86 9.12 -6.91
C SER A 196 36.87 9.09 -5.76
N LEU A 197 36.83 8.08 -4.89
CA LEU A 197 37.81 7.92 -3.82
C LEU A 197 39.21 7.58 -4.36
N THR A 198 39.32 6.75 -5.39
CA THR A 198 40.62 6.42 -6.02
C THR A 198 41.25 7.64 -6.72
N THR A 199 40.43 8.54 -7.24
CA THR A 199 40.89 9.79 -7.88
C THR A 199 41.33 10.82 -6.83
N ALA A 200 40.62 10.91 -5.70
CA ALA A 200 40.98 11.79 -4.58
C ALA A 200 42.31 11.40 -3.90
N PHE A 201 42.62 10.11 -3.80
CA PHE A 201 43.88 9.64 -3.20
C PHE A 201 45.11 9.73 -4.14
N LYS A 202 44.93 9.78 -5.47
CA LYS A 202 46.03 10.00 -6.42
C LYS A 202 46.44 11.47 -6.57
N GLY A 203 45.58 12.41 -6.18
CA GLY A 203 45.83 13.85 -6.29
C GLY A 203 46.64 14.48 -5.14
N SER A 204 46.97 13.73 -4.08
CA SER A 204 47.62 14.27 -2.87
C SER A 204 49.06 13.80 -2.64
N LEU A 205 49.72 13.20 -3.65
CA LEU A 205 51.10 12.66 -3.55
C LEU A 205 52.11 13.33 -4.50
N PHE A 206 51.74 14.44 -5.13
CA PHE A 206 52.69 15.29 -5.85
C PHE A 206 52.38 16.75 -5.53
N HIS A 207 52.90 17.23 -4.41
CA HIS A 207 53.42 18.59 -4.20
C HIS A 207 54.38 18.53 -2.99
#